data_AF-A0A3D1BIB5-F1
#
_entry.id   AF-A0A3D1BIB5-F1
#
_cell.length_a   1.000
_cell.length_b   1.000
_cell.length_c   1.000
_cell.angle_alpha   90.00
_cell.angle_beta   90.00
_cell.angle_gamma   90.00
#
_symmetry.space_group_name_H-M   'P 1'
#
loop_
_entity.id
_entity.type
_entity.pdbx_description
1 polymer ?
#
loop_
_entity_poly.entity_id
_entity_poly.type
_entity_poly.pdbx_seq_one_letter_code
_entity_poly.pdbx_strand_id
1 'polypeptide(L)'
;MDDKTIKTVLSAVRMLVIVAGAALCVTITSKSGADETFVEGQERYGALLDNLFYIIYAVGIACGAAAVLFGLYFFATNFKDRMGTLAGVGAFAVLGLISYYALADRTVLRAYEASGITVTEGESWFAGGGMYFVYLLGAAAIASIVVAEVNKAIK
;
A
#
# COMPACT_ATOMS: atom_id res chain seq x y z
N MET A 1 -21.86 -4.26 25.33
CA MET A 1 -21.49 -5.63 24.90
C MET A 1 -20.18 -5.96 25.59
N ASP A 2 -20.08 -7.11 26.26
CA ASP A 2 -18.88 -7.46 27.02
C ASP A 2 -17.68 -7.75 26.08
N ASP A 3 -16.45 -7.42 26.50
CA ASP A 3 -15.23 -7.54 25.67
C ASP A 3 -15.01 -8.98 25.18
N LYS A 4 -15.35 -9.95 26.04
CA LYS A 4 -15.33 -11.38 25.72
C LYS A 4 -16.32 -11.73 24.59
N THR A 5 -17.50 -11.12 24.59
CA THR A 5 -18.51 -11.31 23.55
C THR A 5 -18.05 -10.74 22.21
N ILE A 6 -17.45 -9.54 22.20
CA ILE A 6 -16.93 -8.90 20.98
C ILE A 6 -15.85 -9.77 20.33
N LYS A 7 -14.87 -10.24 21.11
CA LYS A 7 -13.78 -11.10 20.62
C LYS A 7 -14.30 -12.40 20.04
N THR A 8 -15.29 -13.01 20.71
CA THR A 8 -15.89 -14.27 20.26
C THR A 8 -16.63 -14.09 18.93
N VAL A 9 -17.44 -13.03 18.81
CA VAL A 9 -18.16 -12.71 17.57
C VAL A 9 -17.19 -12.42 16.43
N LEU A 10 -16.16 -11.60 16.66
CA LEU A 10 -15.18 -11.26 15.64
C LEU A 10 -14.41 -12.49 15.16
N SER A 11 -14.04 -13.39 16.08
CA SER A 11 -13.39 -14.66 15.73
C SER A 11 -14.31 -15.56 14.91
N ALA A 12 -15.60 -15.63 15.25
CA ALA A 12 -16.58 -16.40 14.50
C ALA A 12 -16.78 -15.84 13.08
N VAL A 13 -16.92 -14.53 12.94
CA VAL A 13 -17.02 -13.85 11.64
C VAL A 13 -15.77 -14.11 10.79
N ARG A 14 -14.57 -14.01 11.37
CA ARG A 14 -13.32 -14.33 10.67
C ARG A 14 -13.32 -15.76 10.14
N MET A 15 -13.71 -16.72 10.97
CA MET A 15 -13.77 -18.13 10.56
C MET A 15 -14.78 -18.34 9.42
N LEU A 16 -15.95 -17.70 9.48
CA LEU A 16 -16.95 -17.78 8.41
C LEU A 16 -16.42 -17.23 7.09
N VAL A 17 -15.75 -16.07 7.10
CA VAL A 17 -15.16 -15.46 5.90
C VAL A 17 -14.10 -16.39 5.28
N ILE A 18 -13.22 -16.97 6.11
CA ILE A 18 -12.18 -17.90 5.65
C ILE A 18 -12.82 -19.14 5.02
N VAL A 19 -13.81 -19.74 5.68
CA VAL A 19 -14.49 -20.94 5.18
C VAL A 19 -15.24 -20.65 3.89
N ALA A 20 -15.95 -19.51 3.80
CA ALA A 20 -16.65 -19.10 2.59
C ALA A 20 -15.69 -18.88 1.41
N GLY A 21 -14.58 -18.17 1.64
CA GLY A 21 -13.55 -17.94 0.62
C GLY A 21 -12.90 -19.26 0.16
N ALA A 22 -12.52 -20.13 1.08
CA ALA A 22 -11.94 -21.43 0.76
C ALA A 22 -12.91 -22.31 -0.05
N ALA A 23 -14.19 -22.35 0.33
CA ALA A 23 -15.22 -23.08 -0.39
C ALA A 23 -15.43 -22.53 -1.81
N LEU A 24 -15.44 -21.21 -1.99
CA LEU A 24 -15.52 -20.59 -3.31
C LEU A 24 -14.29 -20.95 -4.17
N CYS A 25 -13.07 -20.89 -3.63
CA CYS A 25 -11.87 -21.29 -4.36
C CYS A 25 -11.89 -22.76 -4.80
N VAL A 26 -12.31 -23.68 -3.91
CA VAL A 26 -12.43 -25.10 -4.24
C VAL A 26 -13.49 -25.33 -5.33
N THR A 27 -14.65 -24.67 -5.22
CA THR A 27 -15.74 -24.82 -6.20
C THR A 27 -15.42 -24.22 -7.56
N ILE A 28 -14.70 -23.10 -7.62
CA ILE A 28 -14.21 -22.50 -8.87
C ILE A 28 -13.20 -23.46 -9.52
N THR A 29 -12.18 -23.90 -8.77
CA THR A 29 -11.14 -24.79 -9.29
C THR A 29 -11.72 -26.12 -9.78
N SER A 30 -12.72 -26.67 -9.08
CA SER A 30 -13.39 -27.91 -9.48
C SER A 30 -14.25 -27.77 -10.73
N LYS A 31 -14.65 -26.54 -11.11
CA LYS A 31 -15.46 -26.25 -12.29
C LYS A 31 -14.65 -25.72 -13.49
N SER A 32 -13.37 -25.41 -13.28
CA SER A 32 -12.46 -24.90 -14.32
C SER A 32 -11.90 -26.05 -15.16
N GLY A 33 -11.87 -25.85 -16.48
CA GLY A 33 -11.23 -26.75 -17.46
C GLY A 33 -9.90 -26.20 -17.96
N ALA A 34 -9.01 -27.10 -18.42
CA ALA A 34 -7.68 -26.69 -18.92
C ALA A 34 -7.73 -25.91 -20.24
N ASP A 35 -8.72 -26.21 -21.10
CA ASP A 35 -8.94 -25.57 -22.39
C ASP A 35 -10.32 -24.90 -22.42
N GLU A 36 -10.48 -23.81 -21.66
CA GLU A 36 -11.73 -23.03 -21.62
C GLU A 36 -11.53 -21.61 -22.17
N THR A 37 -12.48 -21.17 -22.99
CA THR A 37 -12.52 -19.78 -23.45
C THR A 37 -13.05 -18.86 -22.35
N PHE A 38 -12.75 -17.56 -22.42
CA PHE A 38 -13.23 -16.57 -21.44
C PHE A 38 -14.76 -16.61 -21.25
N VAL A 39 -15.52 -16.81 -22.34
CA VAL A 39 -16.99 -16.86 -22.30
C VAL A 39 -17.48 -18.10 -21.55
N GLU A 40 -16.87 -19.26 -21.78
CA GLU A 40 -17.22 -20.52 -21.11
C GLU A 40 -16.88 -20.50 -19.62
N GLY A 41 -15.73 -19.92 -19.26
CA GLY A 41 -15.34 -19.72 -17.86
C GLY A 41 -16.30 -18.78 -17.13
N GLN A 42 -16.70 -17.68 -17.79
CA GLN A 42 -17.65 -16.72 -17.23
C GLN A 42 -19.03 -17.35 -16.96
N GLU A 43 -19.51 -18.21 -17.85
CA GLU A 43 -20.79 -18.91 -17.64
C GLU A 43 -20.70 -19.96 -16.51
N ARG A 44 -19.59 -20.69 -16.41
CA ARG A 44 -19.42 -21.77 -15.43
C ARG A 44 -19.19 -21.31 -14.00
N TYR A 45 -18.37 -20.28 -13.83
CA TYR A 45 -17.95 -19.83 -12.50
C TYR A 45 -17.82 -18.31 -12.33
N GLY A 46 -18.24 -17.50 -13.31
CA GLY A 46 -18.22 -16.03 -13.21
C GLY A 46 -18.92 -15.51 -11.96
N ALA A 47 -20.14 -15.97 -11.67
CA ALA A 47 -20.87 -15.58 -10.47
C ALA A 47 -20.18 -15.99 -9.15
N LEU A 48 -19.44 -17.11 -9.15
CA LEU A 48 -18.65 -17.55 -7.99
C LEU A 48 -17.43 -16.65 -7.79
N LEU A 49 -16.79 -16.25 -8.89
CA LEU A 49 -15.64 -15.34 -8.91
C LEU A 49 -16.03 -13.93 -8.45
N ASP A 50 -17.17 -13.42 -8.91
CA ASP A 50 -17.72 -12.13 -8.47
C ASP A 50 -17.98 -12.11 -6.97
N ASN A 51 -18.61 -13.17 -6.43
CA ASN A 51 -18.84 -13.31 -5.00
C ASN A 51 -17.54 -13.36 -4.19
N LEU A 52 -16.50 -14.04 -4.71
CA LEU A 52 -15.18 -14.04 -4.10
C LEU A 52 -14.57 -12.63 -4.08
N PHE A 53 -14.67 -11.88 -5.19
CA PHE A 53 -14.19 -10.50 -5.24
C PHE A 53 -14.95 -9.57 -4.29
N TYR A 54 -16.27 -9.70 -4.17
CA TYR A 54 -17.03 -8.91 -3.19
C TYR A 54 -16.56 -9.16 -1.76
N ILE A 55 -16.27 -10.40 -1.38
CA ILE A 55 -15.70 -10.71 -0.05
C ILE A 55 -14.33 -10.04 0.11
N ILE A 56 -13.46 -10.16 -0.89
CA ILE A 56 -12.12 -9.56 -0.86
C ILE A 56 -12.21 -8.04 -0.71
N TYR A 57 -13.04 -7.37 -1.51
CA TYR A 57 -13.19 -5.92 -1.44
C TYR A 57 -13.83 -5.48 -0.12
N ALA A 58 -14.88 -6.15 0.36
CA ALA A 58 -15.51 -5.81 1.62
C ALA A 58 -14.54 -5.95 2.80
N VAL A 59 -13.83 -7.08 2.89
CA VAL A 59 -12.85 -7.33 3.96
C VAL A 59 -11.64 -6.41 3.82
N GLY A 60 -11.13 -6.23 2.59
CA GLY A 60 -10.01 -5.35 2.30
C GLY A 60 -10.29 -3.90 2.70
N ILE A 61 -11.47 -3.38 2.35
CA ILE A 61 -11.92 -2.04 2.74
C ILE A 61 -12.09 -1.97 4.27
N ALA A 62 -12.73 -2.95 4.90
CA ALA A 62 -12.93 -2.95 6.35
C ALA A 62 -11.60 -3.00 7.12
N CYS A 63 -10.66 -3.86 6.72
CA CYS A 63 -9.34 -3.95 7.32
C CYS A 63 -8.51 -2.70 7.06
N GLY A 64 -8.53 -2.16 5.84
CA GLY A 64 -7.85 -0.91 5.49
C GLY A 64 -8.39 0.26 6.29
N ALA A 65 -9.71 0.41 6.38
CA ALA A 65 -10.37 1.42 7.19
C ALA A 65 -10.01 1.26 8.68
N ALA A 66 -10.06 0.05 9.22
CA ALA A 66 -9.66 -0.21 10.59
C ALA A 66 -8.19 0.18 10.84
N ALA A 67 -7.26 -0.21 9.97
CA ALA A 67 -5.85 0.12 10.11
C ALA A 67 -5.62 1.64 10.14
N VAL A 68 -6.28 2.39 9.24
CA VAL A 68 -6.18 3.86 9.19
C VAL A 68 -6.85 4.50 10.40
N LEU A 69 -8.09 4.12 10.74
CA LEU A 69 -8.85 4.72 11.83
C LEU A 69 -8.20 4.45 13.19
N PHE A 70 -7.80 3.19 13.47
CA PHE A 70 -7.09 2.87 14.70
C PHE A 70 -5.71 3.50 14.74
N GLY A 71 -4.98 3.52 13.61
CA GLY A 71 -3.70 4.21 13.52
C GLY A 71 -3.82 5.69 13.88
N LEU A 72 -4.80 6.38 13.30
CA LEU A 72 -5.05 7.81 13.54
C LEU A 72 -5.55 8.07 14.96
N TYR A 73 -6.48 7.26 15.47
CA TYR A 73 -6.98 7.38 16.84
C TYR A 73 -5.87 7.19 17.87
N PHE A 74 -5.06 6.13 17.70
CA PHE A 74 -3.97 5.83 18.62
C PHE A 74 -2.87 6.90 18.57
N PHE A 75 -2.60 7.45 17.39
CA PHE A 75 -1.71 8.57 17.20
C PHE A 75 -2.23 9.85 17.88
N ALA A 76 -3.51 10.18 17.72
CA ALA A 76 -4.11 11.38 18.32
C ALA A 76 -4.18 11.29 19.85
N THR A 77 -4.48 10.12 20.40
CA THR A 77 -4.57 9.89 21.86
C THR A 77 -3.21 9.85 22.56
N ASN A 78 -2.14 9.45 21.86
CA ASN A 78 -0.78 9.37 22.41
C ASN A 78 0.17 10.36 21.71
N PHE A 79 -0.34 11.50 21.28
CA PHE A 79 0.37 12.43 20.40
C PHE A 79 1.75 12.84 20.93
N LYS A 80 1.85 13.12 22.24
CA LYS A 80 3.10 13.53 22.90
C LYS A 80 4.18 12.44 22.84
N ASP A 81 3.80 11.18 23.02
CA ASP A 81 4.73 10.04 22.99
C ASP A 81 5.09 9.62 21.56
N ARG A 82 4.34 10.11 20.56
CA ARG A 82 4.50 9.77 19.14
C ARG A 82 5.06 10.92 18.30
N MET A 83 5.63 11.95 18.94
CA MET A 83 6.29 13.06 18.25
C MET A 83 7.41 12.59 17.30
N GLY A 84 8.13 11.51 17.65
CA GLY A 84 9.15 10.92 16.76
C GLY A 84 8.57 10.37 15.45
N THR A 85 7.40 9.72 15.52
CA THR A 85 6.68 9.26 14.31
C THR A 85 6.21 10.44 13.48
N LEU A 86 5.68 11.49 14.10
CA LEU A 86 5.27 12.71 13.40
C LEU A 86 6.45 13.39 12.73
N ALA A 87 7.60 13.48 13.41
CA ALA A 87 8.82 14.02 12.83
C ALA A 87 9.29 13.20 11.63
N GLY A 88 9.21 11.87 11.71
CA GLY A 88 9.52 10.98 10.59
C GLY A 88 8.60 11.17 9.39
N VAL A 89 7.27 11.18 9.61
CA VAL A 89 6.27 11.42 8.55
C VAL A 89 6.42 12.83 7.97
N GLY A 90 6.66 13.83 8.82
CA GLY A 90 6.90 15.20 8.40
C GLY A 90 8.16 15.33 7.55
N ALA A 91 9.28 14.73 7.98
CA ALA A 91 10.51 14.71 7.20
C ALA A 91 10.32 14.00 5.85
N PHE A 92 9.62 12.86 5.83
CA PHE A 92 9.26 12.16 4.61
C PHE A 92 8.43 13.04 3.66
N ALA A 93 7.39 13.71 4.18
CA ALA A 93 6.55 14.60 3.40
C ALA A 93 7.33 15.81 2.86
N VAL A 94 8.17 16.46 3.69
CA VAL A 94 9.02 17.59 3.27
C VAL A 94 10.01 17.17 2.19
N LEU A 95 10.67 16.02 2.35
CA LEU A 95 11.56 15.48 1.32
C LEU A 95 10.80 15.18 0.03
N GLY A 96 9.58 14.63 0.12
CA GLY A 96 8.71 14.44 -1.03
C GLY A 96 8.38 15.75 -1.73
N LEU A 97 7.95 16.77 -0.98
CA LEU A 97 7.65 18.09 -1.54
C LEU A 97 8.87 18.73 -2.20
N ILE A 98 10.04 18.67 -1.58
CA ILE A 98 11.29 19.17 -2.18
C ILE A 98 11.61 18.39 -3.47
N SER A 99 11.46 17.07 -3.46
CA SER A 99 11.77 16.23 -4.62
C SER A 99 10.88 16.55 -5.82
N TYR A 100 9.57 16.70 -5.60
CA TYR A 100 8.61 16.93 -6.68
C TYR A 100 8.49 18.40 -7.09
N TYR A 101 8.62 19.35 -6.17
CA TYR A 101 8.36 20.77 -6.49
C TYR A 101 9.61 21.64 -6.59
N ALA A 102 10.75 21.22 -6.02
CA ALA A 102 11.98 22.00 -6.08
C ALA A 102 13.06 21.36 -6.97
N LEU A 103 13.14 20.02 -7.02
CA LEU A 103 14.20 19.31 -7.73
C LEU A 103 13.76 18.69 -9.05
N ALA A 104 12.51 18.22 -9.15
CA ALA A 104 11.99 17.66 -10.38
C ALA A 104 11.85 18.75 -11.45
N ASP A 105 12.66 18.63 -12.51
CA ASP A 105 12.61 19.50 -13.67
C ASP A 105 11.96 18.76 -14.86
N ARG A 106 11.25 19.51 -15.71
CA ARG A 106 10.58 19.00 -16.93
C ARG A 106 11.55 18.82 -18.10
N THR A 107 12.84 19.11 -17.89
CA THR A 107 13.89 19.04 -18.91
C THR A 107 14.12 17.64 -19.51
N VAL A 108 13.61 16.59 -18.88
CA VAL A 108 13.64 15.21 -19.41
C VAL A 108 12.69 14.99 -20.59
N LEU A 109 11.69 15.85 -20.83
CA LEU A 109 10.78 15.74 -21.97
C LEU A 109 11.56 15.70 -23.29
N ARG A 110 12.60 16.55 -23.41
CA ARG A 110 13.45 16.63 -24.61
C ARG A 110 14.31 15.37 -24.81
N ALA A 111 14.68 14.66 -23.74
CA ALA A 111 15.47 13.43 -23.83
C ALA A 111 14.60 12.20 -24.14
N TYR A 112 13.37 12.17 -23.62
CA TYR A 112 12.37 11.18 -24.00
C TYR A 112 11.89 11.36 -25.45
N GLU A 113 11.66 12.60 -25.88
CA GLU A 113 11.34 12.93 -27.28
C GLU A 113 12.50 12.57 -28.23
N ALA A 114 13.75 12.84 -27.83
CA ALA A 114 14.93 12.45 -28.61
C ALA A 114 15.14 10.93 -28.70
N SER A 115 14.57 10.15 -27.78
CA SER A 115 14.60 8.68 -27.81
C SER A 115 13.35 8.05 -28.47
N GLY A 116 12.45 8.88 -29.03
CA GLY A 116 11.25 8.42 -29.73
C GLY A 116 10.11 7.98 -28.81
N ILE A 117 10.19 8.25 -27.51
CA ILE A 117 9.18 7.90 -26.51
C ILE A 117 8.34 9.16 -26.22
N THR A 118 7.06 9.12 -26.58
CA THR A 118 6.10 10.17 -26.20
C THR A 118 5.69 9.98 -24.74
N VAL A 119 6.18 10.85 -23.86
CA VAL A 119 5.82 10.86 -22.43
C VAL A 119 5.07 12.15 -22.14
N THR A 120 3.97 12.08 -21.40
CA THR A 120 3.24 13.29 -20.99
C THR A 120 4.05 14.08 -19.95
N GLU A 121 3.83 15.40 -19.87
CA GLU A 121 4.51 16.23 -18.86
C GLU A 121 4.31 15.71 -17.43
N GLY A 122 3.11 15.17 -17.12
CA GLY A 122 2.79 14.61 -15.82
C GLY A 122 3.59 13.34 -15.49
N GLU A 123 3.76 12.44 -16.46
CA GLU A 123 4.53 11.21 -16.29
C GLU A 123 6.03 11.50 -16.13
N SER A 124 6.57 12.44 -16.92
CA SER A 124 7.98 12.85 -16.79
C SER A 124 8.25 13.51 -15.44
N TRP A 125 7.32 14.35 -14.97
CA TRP A 125 7.44 15.00 -13.68
C TRP A 125 7.34 14.01 -12.51
N PHE A 126 6.43 13.04 -12.59
CA PHE A 126 6.30 11.99 -11.59
C PHE A 126 7.55 11.10 -11.52
N ALA A 127 8.10 10.70 -12.67
CA ALA A 127 9.32 9.92 -12.74
C ALA A 127 10.52 10.68 -12.15
N GLY A 128 10.71 11.94 -12.53
CA GLY A 128 11.79 12.78 -12.02
C GLY A 128 11.68 13.01 -10.50
N GLY A 129 10.49 13.38 -10.03
CA GLY A 129 10.23 13.58 -8.60
C GLY A 129 10.41 12.31 -7.78
N GLY A 130 9.96 11.16 -8.28
CA GLY A 130 10.15 9.86 -7.64
C GLY A 130 11.62 9.48 -7.52
N MET A 131 12.42 9.71 -8.56
CA MET A 131 13.87 9.41 -8.56
C MET A 131 14.60 10.27 -7.53
N TYR A 132 14.39 11.59 -7.54
CA TYR A 132 14.99 12.48 -6.53
C TYR A 132 14.56 12.11 -5.12
N PHE A 133 13.30 11.70 -4.93
CA PHE A 133 12.80 11.32 -3.63
C PHE A 133 13.52 10.09 -3.07
N VAL A 134 13.69 9.05 -3.89
CA VAL A 134 14.45 7.85 -3.51
C VAL A 134 15.90 8.20 -3.21
N TYR A 135 16.54 9.06 -4.00
CA TYR A 135 17.93 9.47 -3.77
C TYR A 135 18.11 10.24 -2.46
N LEU A 136 17.22 11.18 -2.16
CA LEU A 136 17.26 11.92 -0.91
C LEU A 136 17.00 11.03 0.31
N LEU A 137 16.03 10.11 0.22
CA LEU A 137 15.77 9.13 1.27
C LEU A 137 16.98 8.21 1.48
N GLY A 138 17.60 7.75 0.39
CA GLY A 138 18.83 6.94 0.44
C GLY A 138 19.98 7.68 1.10
N ALA A 139 20.21 8.93 0.74
CA ALA A 139 21.25 9.77 1.35
C ALA A 139 20.98 10.01 2.85
N ALA A 140 19.72 10.30 3.22
CA ALA A 140 19.32 10.46 4.62
C ALA A 140 19.52 9.16 5.42
N ALA A 141 19.20 8.00 4.82
CA ALA A 141 19.44 6.70 5.43
C ALA A 141 20.92 6.47 5.70
N ILE A 142 21.79 6.66 4.70
CA ILE A 142 23.24 6.53 4.86
C ILE A 142 23.76 7.48 5.95
N ALA A 143 23.35 8.76 5.92
CA ALA A 143 23.75 9.74 6.93
C ALA A 143 23.33 9.31 8.35
N SER A 144 22.10 8.83 8.51
CA SER A 144 21.60 8.34 9.81
C SER A 144 22.37 7.13 10.32
N ILE A 145 22.75 6.20 9.44
CA ILE A 145 23.59 5.04 9.80
C ILE A 145 24.95 5.53 10.29
N VAL A 146 25.61 6.41 9.54
CA VAL A 146 26.93 6.95 9.91
C VAL A 146 26.87 7.64 11.27
N VAL A 147 25.87 8.50 11.50
CA VAL A 147 25.69 9.19 12.78
C VAL A 147 25.44 8.21 13.93
N ALA A 148 24.63 7.16 13.71
CA ALA A 148 24.37 6.14 14.71
C ALA A 148 25.63 5.36 15.10
N GLU A 149 26.43 4.94 14.12
CA GLU A 149 27.68 4.21 14.37
C GLU A 149 28.74 5.08 15.05
N VAL A 150 28.90 6.35 14.64
CA VAL A 150 29.82 7.28 15.30
C VAL A 150 29.42 7.52 16.75
N ASN A 151 28.14 7.75 17.02
CA ASN A 151 27.65 7.94 18.40
C ASN A 151 27.87 6.70 19.27
N LYS A 152 27.75 5.51 18.68
CA LYS A 152 28.01 4.23 19.36
C LYS A 152 29.49 3.95 19.59
N ALA A 153 30.38 4.50 18.76
CA ALA A 153 31.82 4.39 18.96
C ALA A 153 32.36 5.38 20.01
N ILE A 154 31.67 6.52 20.20
CA ILE A 154 32.06 7.57 21.17
C ILE A 154 31.49 7.30 22.58
N LYS A 155 30.31 6.68 22.68
CA LYS A 155 29.71 6.23 23.96
C LYS A 155 30.15 4.82 24.33
#